data_AF-A0A924A2J4-F1
#
_entry.id   AF-A0A924A2J4-F1
#
_cell.length_a   1.000
_cell.length_b   1.000
_cell.length_c   1.000
_cell.angle_alpha   90.00
_cell.angle_beta   90.00
_cell.angle_gamma   90.00
#
_symmetry.space_group_name_H-M   'P 1'
#
loop_
_entity.id
_entity.type
_entity.pdbx_description
1 polymer ?
#
loop_
_entity_poly.entity_id
_entity_poly.type
_entity_poly.pdbx_seq_one_letter_code
_entity_poly.pdbx_strand_id
1 'polypeptide(L)'
;MLGNDIVDLELANIQSNWRRKGYLDKIFNQTEQQQILSAAEPDECVWKLWSLKEAAYKIYNKQTGIRTFEPRLILCDLAKVASASGRVRIKNEVYFTKTIVTSNYVHSTAALNEQDLQRSKTDIYRGNAKNFDYHTLNPKSISHHGDYLALVDFC
;
A
#
# COMPACT_ATOMS: atom_id res chain seq x y z
N MET A 1 7.83 -11.58 -7.78
CA MET A 1 8.37 -10.52 -6.88
C MET A 1 7.24 -10.01 -6.01
N LEU A 2 7.51 -9.68 -4.74
CA LEU A 2 6.49 -9.15 -3.83
C LEU A 2 6.83 -7.73 -3.38
N GLY A 3 5.80 -6.92 -3.24
CA GLY A 3 5.82 -5.60 -2.63
C GLY A 3 4.70 -5.52 -1.61
N ASN A 4 4.87 -4.73 -0.57
CA ASN A 4 3.82 -4.48 0.41
C ASN A 4 3.93 -3.07 0.97
N ASP A 5 2.85 -2.63 1.59
CA ASP A 5 2.84 -1.46 2.44
C ASP A 5 1.90 -1.67 3.63
N ILE A 6 2.19 -1.03 4.77
CA ILE A 6 1.33 -1.02 5.94
C ILE A 6 1.22 0.39 6.48
N VAL A 7 0.00 0.81 6.80
CA VAL A 7 -0.32 2.12 7.35
C VAL A 7 -1.00 1.92 8.69
N ASP A 8 -0.28 2.20 9.78
CA ASP A 8 -0.86 2.49 11.09
C ASP A 8 -1.84 3.69 11.01
N LEU A 9 -3.13 3.44 11.23
CA LEU A 9 -4.18 4.44 11.09
C LEU A 9 -4.20 5.45 12.24
N GLU A 10 -3.82 5.01 13.44
CA GLU A 10 -3.73 5.91 14.60
C GLU A 10 -2.61 6.92 14.38
N LEU A 11 -1.42 6.44 13.98
CA LEU A 11 -0.30 7.32 13.69
C LEU A 11 -0.57 8.21 12.46
N ALA A 12 -1.18 7.65 11.41
CA ALA A 12 -1.50 8.42 10.20
C ALA A 12 -2.46 9.58 10.52
N ASN A 13 -3.43 9.37 11.40
CA ASN A 13 -4.36 10.42 11.84
C ASN A 13 -3.65 11.55 12.61
N ILE A 14 -2.58 11.24 13.35
CA ILE A 14 -1.78 12.22 14.10
C ILE A 14 -0.82 12.98 13.18
N GLN A 15 -0.11 12.26 12.30
CA GLN A 15 1.00 12.81 11.51
C GLN A 15 0.57 13.41 10.16
N SER A 16 -0.58 12.98 9.64
CA SER A 16 -1.01 13.34 8.29
C SER A 16 -2.40 13.97 8.28
N ASN A 17 -2.43 15.28 8.06
CA ASN A 17 -3.66 15.97 7.72
C ASN A 17 -3.88 15.92 6.20
N TRP A 18 -4.47 14.83 5.69
CA TRP A 18 -4.77 14.71 4.26
C TRP A 18 -5.81 15.72 3.77
N ARG A 19 -6.60 16.31 4.68
CA ARG A 19 -7.59 17.35 4.38
C ARG A 19 -6.97 18.73 4.16
N ARG A 20 -5.66 18.90 4.40
CA ARG A 20 -4.98 20.17 4.11
C ARG A 20 -4.98 20.46 2.61
N LYS A 21 -5.11 21.74 2.26
CA LYS A 21 -5.11 22.20 0.86
C LYS A 21 -3.88 21.67 0.10
N GLY A 22 -4.12 21.06 -1.07
CA GLY A 22 -3.10 20.56 -1.97
C GLY A 22 -2.46 19.21 -1.58
N TYR A 23 -2.92 18.54 -0.52
CA TYR A 23 -2.45 17.17 -0.23
C TYR A 23 -2.90 16.19 -1.31
N LEU A 24 -4.20 16.17 -1.59
CA LEU A 24 -4.77 15.28 -2.59
C LEU A 24 -4.18 15.52 -3.98
N ASP A 25 -3.97 16.78 -4.38
CA ASP A 25 -3.39 17.17 -5.67
C ASP A 25 -1.96 16.69 -5.89
N LYS A 26 -1.22 16.44 -4.81
CA LYS A 26 0.16 15.96 -4.88
C LYS A 26 0.25 14.45 -5.05
N ILE A 27 -0.76 13.72 -4.60
CA ILE A 27 -0.69 12.26 -4.42
C ILE A 27 -1.64 11.52 -5.34
N PHE A 28 -2.86 12.03 -5.49
CA PHE A 28 -3.95 11.34 -6.16
C PHE A 28 -4.32 12.03 -7.46
N ASN A 29 -4.63 11.23 -8.47
CA ASN A 29 -5.21 11.76 -9.72
C ASN A 29 -6.67 12.16 -9.51
N GLN A 30 -7.25 12.89 -10.47
CA GLN A 30 -8.61 13.43 -10.33
C GLN A 30 -9.68 12.37 -10.06
N THR A 31 -9.57 11.20 -10.67
CA THR A 31 -10.55 10.11 -10.48
C THR A 31 -10.42 9.49 -9.08
N GLU A 32 -9.19 9.30 -8.59
CA GLU A 32 -8.93 8.87 -7.21
C GLU A 32 -9.42 9.90 -6.19
N GLN A 33 -9.21 11.19 -6.45
CA GLN A 33 -9.72 12.26 -5.59
C GLN A 33 -11.25 12.25 -5.52
N GLN A 34 -11.93 12.09 -6.66
CA GLN A 34 -13.39 11.96 -6.69
C GLN A 34 -13.84 10.78 -5.85
N GLN A 35 -13.18 9.62 -5.98
CA GLN A 35 -13.50 8.45 -5.18
C GLN A 35 -13.31 8.68 -3.68
N ILE A 36 -12.21 9.31 -3.28
CA ILE A 36 -11.95 9.66 -1.87
C ILE A 36 -13.07 10.56 -1.33
N LEU A 37 -13.41 11.61 -2.07
CA LEU A 37 -14.38 12.61 -1.63
C LEU A 37 -15.83 12.09 -1.63
N SER A 38 -16.14 11.06 -2.42
CA SER A 38 -17.46 10.43 -2.46
C SER A 38 -17.57 9.16 -1.61
N ALA A 39 -16.49 8.71 -0.97
CA ALA A 39 -16.50 7.49 -0.16
C ALA A 39 -17.33 7.68 1.11
N ALA A 40 -17.97 6.59 1.57
CA ALA A 40 -18.62 6.56 2.87
C ALA A 40 -17.61 6.80 4.01
N GLU A 41 -16.41 6.23 3.86
CA GLU A 41 -15.27 6.39 4.78
C GLU A 41 -14.07 6.99 4.03
N PRO A 42 -13.97 8.33 3.89
CA PRO A 42 -12.90 8.99 3.14
C PRO A 42 -11.50 8.73 3.71
N ASP A 43 -11.36 8.70 5.04
CA ASP A 43 -10.08 8.43 5.70
C ASP A 43 -9.53 7.06 5.32
N GLU A 44 -10.36 6.03 5.40
CA GLU A 44 -10.01 4.68 4.95
C GLU A 44 -9.62 4.68 3.47
N CYS A 45 -10.41 5.35 2.62
CA CYS A 45 -10.17 5.40 1.18
C CYS A 45 -8.80 6.01 0.84
N VAL A 46 -8.40 7.09 1.51
CA VAL A 46 -7.08 7.72 1.36
C VAL A 46 -5.98 6.71 1.67
N TRP A 47 -6.05 6.05 2.83
CA TRP A 47 -4.99 5.15 3.29
C TRP A 47 -4.94 3.86 2.47
N LYS A 48 -6.08 3.37 2.00
CA LYS A 48 -6.17 2.26 1.04
C LYS A 48 -5.48 2.59 -0.28
N LEU A 49 -5.80 3.73 -0.89
CA LEU A 49 -5.19 4.13 -2.15
C LEU A 49 -3.69 4.40 -2.00
N TRP A 50 -3.28 5.03 -0.89
CA TRP A 50 -1.87 5.22 -0.56
C TRP A 50 -1.11 3.90 -0.47
N SER A 51 -1.62 2.96 0.34
CA SER A 51 -0.96 1.67 0.57
C SER A 51 -0.86 0.83 -0.70
N LEU A 52 -1.89 0.87 -1.55
CA LEU A 52 -1.87 0.25 -2.88
C LEU A 52 -0.74 0.80 -3.77
N LYS A 53 -0.55 2.12 -3.80
CA LYS A 53 0.48 2.78 -4.61
C LYS A 53 1.88 2.40 -4.13
N GLU A 54 2.12 2.46 -2.82
CA GLU A 54 3.41 2.10 -2.22
C GLU A 54 3.75 0.61 -2.42
N ALA A 55 2.79 -0.30 -2.25
CA ALA A 55 2.99 -1.72 -2.48
C ALA A 55 3.40 -2.03 -3.93
N ALA A 56 2.73 -1.43 -4.91
CA ALA A 56 3.06 -1.58 -6.33
C ALA A 56 4.40 -0.93 -6.68
N TYR A 57 4.65 0.28 -6.17
CA TYR A 57 5.91 0.98 -6.39
C TYR A 57 7.11 0.20 -5.86
N LYS A 58 6.98 -0.48 -4.72
CA LYS A 58 8.05 -1.30 -4.15
C LYS A 58 8.50 -2.41 -5.11
N ILE A 59 7.60 -2.94 -5.96
CA ILE A 59 7.98 -3.87 -7.03
C ILE A 59 8.62 -3.11 -8.19
N TYR A 60 7.99 -2.03 -8.65
CA TYR A 60 8.49 -1.20 -9.74
C TYR A 60 9.92 -0.70 -9.51
N ASN A 61 10.21 -0.22 -8.31
CA ASN A 61 11.54 0.19 -7.87
C ASN A 61 12.54 -0.97 -7.95
N LYS A 62 12.18 -2.16 -7.45
CA LYS A 62 13.04 -3.36 -7.52
C LYS A 62 13.30 -3.79 -8.98
N GLN A 63 12.31 -3.67 -9.87
CA GLN A 63 12.45 -4.05 -11.28
C GLN A 63 13.29 -3.07 -12.09
N THR A 64 13.13 -1.77 -11.83
CA THR A 64 13.66 -0.70 -12.71
C THR A 64 14.84 0.06 -12.11
N GLY A 65 15.05 -0.03 -10.78
CA GLY A 65 16.02 0.78 -10.05
C GLY A 65 15.61 2.25 -9.87
N ILE A 66 14.46 2.68 -10.39
CA ILE A 66 14.00 4.07 -10.30
C ILE A 66 13.58 4.38 -8.87
N ARG A 67 14.27 5.33 -8.23
CA ARG A 67 14.04 5.73 -6.84
C ARG A 67 13.05 6.88 -6.66
N THR A 68 12.60 7.50 -7.74
CA THR A 68 11.61 8.58 -7.69
C THR A 68 10.22 7.99 -7.51
N PHE A 69 9.58 8.34 -6.39
CA PHE A 69 8.18 8.02 -6.15
C PHE A 69 7.29 9.15 -6.66
N GLU A 70 6.60 8.92 -7.78
CA GLU A 70 5.66 9.86 -8.40
C GLU A 70 4.22 9.35 -8.26
N PRO A 71 3.56 9.53 -7.09
CA PRO A 71 2.31 8.84 -6.75
C PRO A 71 1.15 9.13 -7.70
N ARG A 72 1.14 10.30 -8.36
CA ARG A 72 0.11 10.65 -9.36
C ARG A 72 0.18 9.82 -10.63
N LEU A 73 1.34 9.24 -10.95
CA LEU A 73 1.54 8.38 -12.13
C LEU A 73 1.27 6.90 -11.82
N ILE A 74 1.00 6.58 -10.56
CA ILE A 74 0.65 5.25 -10.08
C ILE A 74 -0.87 5.21 -9.97
N LEU A 75 -1.54 4.40 -10.79
CA LEU A 75 -2.98 4.51 -10.99
C LEU A 75 -3.69 3.27 -10.46
N CYS A 76 -4.56 3.44 -9.47
CA CYS A 76 -5.37 2.35 -8.92
C CYS A 76 -6.60 2.07 -9.80
N ASP A 77 -6.91 0.79 -10.03
CA ASP A 77 -8.15 0.36 -10.67
C ASP A 77 -9.33 0.48 -9.69
N LEU A 78 -10.07 1.58 -9.82
CA LEU A 78 -11.11 2.02 -8.88
C LEU A 78 -12.27 1.04 -8.74
N ALA A 79 -12.64 0.33 -9.81
CA ALA A 79 -13.70 -0.68 -9.78
C ALA A 79 -13.39 -1.82 -8.80
N LYS A 80 -12.11 -2.04 -8.53
CA LYS A 80 -11.61 -3.08 -7.65
C LYS A 80 -11.13 -2.56 -6.29
N VAL A 81 -11.01 -1.24 -6.11
CA VAL A 81 -10.66 -0.62 -4.82
C VAL A 81 -11.73 -0.88 -3.77
N ALA A 82 -13.00 -1.09 -4.13
CA ALA A 82 -14.03 -1.50 -3.15
C ALA A 82 -13.83 -2.95 -2.66
N SER A 83 -13.06 -3.76 -3.38
CA SER A 83 -12.83 -5.17 -3.06
C SER A 83 -11.51 -5.38 -2.31
N ALA A 84 -11.31 -6.59 -1.81
CA ALA A 84 -10.04 -7.00 -1.22
C ALA A 84 -8.92 -7.17 -2.27
N SER A 85 -9.24 -7.33 -3.56
CA SER A 85 -8.27 -7.56 -4.65
C SER A 85 -8.26 -6.40 -5.64
N GLY A 86 -7.11 -5.91 -6.06
CA GLY A 86 -7.01 -4.73 -6.94
C GLY A 86 -6.00 -4.89 -8.06
N ARG A 87 -5.91 -3.86 -8.90
CA ARG A 87 -4.82 -3.68 -9.86
C ARG A 87 -4.29 -2.26 -9.73
N VAL A 88 -2.97 -2.12 -9.88
CA VAL A 88 -2.29 -0.83 -9.89
C VAL A 88 -1.42 -0.78 -11.14
N ARG A 89 -1.49 0.33 -11.87
CA ARG A 89 -0.71 0.55 -13.08
C ARG A 89 0.35 1.61 -12.85
N ILE A 90 1.59 1.32 -13.24
CA ILE A 90 2.69 2.27 -13.25
C ILE A 90 3.27 2.28 -14.65
N LYS A 91 3.07 3.38 -15.40
CA LYS A 91 3.39 3.45 -16.84
C LYS A 91 2.69 2.30 -17.61
N ASN A 92 3.46 1.37 -18.16
CA ASN A 92 2.98 0.22 -18.94
C ASN A 92 2.93 -1.08 -18.11
N GLU A 93 3.35 -1.04 -16.84
CA GLU A 93 3.36 -2.20 -15.96
C GLU A 93 2.07 -2.28 -15.15
N VAL A 94 1.57 -3.50 -14.95
CA VAL A 94 0.39 -3.78 -14.13
C VAL A 94 0.78 -4.71 -12.98
N TYR A 95 0.37 -4.32 -11.78
CA TYR A 95 0.59 -5.07 -10.55
C TYR A 95 -0.76 -5.50 -9.97
N PHE A 96 -0.82 -6.76 -9.53
CA PHE A 96 -1.98 -7.32 -8.88
C PHE A 96 -1.85 -7.12 -7.38
N THR A 97 -2.91 -6.66 -6.74
CA THR A 97 -2.86 -6.30 -5.34
C THR A 97 -3.94 -6.99 -4.53
N LYS A 98 -3.69 -7.15 -3.22
CA LYS A 98 -4.71 -7.43 -2.22
C LYS A 98 -4.56 -6.49 -1.05
N THR A 99 -5.66 -6.10 -0.41
CA THR A 99 -5.67 -5.17 0.72
C THR A 99 -6.52 -5.71 1.86
N ILE A 100 -5.97 -5.62 3.06
CA ILE A 100 -6.67 -5.84 4.32
C ILE A 100 -6.86 -4.48 4.98
N VAL A 101 -8.10 -4.19 5.36
CA VAL A 101 -8.45 -2.99 6.12
C VAL A 101 -9.00 -3.42 7.46
N THR A 102 -8.50 -2.81 8.53
CA THR A 102 -8.98 -3.00 9.90
C THR A 102 -9.19 -1.63 10.54
N SER A 103 -9.73 -1.61 11.76
CA SER A 103 -9.85 -0.37 12.53
C SER A 103 -8.49 0.23 12.96
N ASN A 104 -7.39 -0.53 12.88
CA ASN A 104 -6.08 -0.08 13.36
C ASN A 104 -5.05 0.15 12.25
N TYR A 105 -5.16 -0.58 11.15
CA TYR A 105 -4.21 -0.49 10.04
C TYR A 105 -4.86 -0.80 8.68
N VAL A 106 -4.22 -0.29 7.63
CA VAL A 106 -4.39 -0.72 6.24
C VAL A 106 -3.12 -1.41 5.79
N HIS A 107 -3.24 -2.59 5.18
CA HIS A 107 -2.09 -3.29 4.60
C HIS A 107 -2.40 -3.73 3.17
N SER A 108 -1.53 -3.39 2.23
CA SER A 108 -1.60 -3.82 0.85
C SER A 108 -0.41 -4.71 0.49
N THR A 109 -0.66 -5.77 -0.26
CA THR A 109 0.38 -6.60 -0.91
C THR A 109 0.20 -6.51 -2.41
N ALA A 110 1.30 -6.49 -3.14
CA ALA A 110 1.36 -6.50 -4.59
C ALA A 110 2.21 -7.67 -5.11
N ALA A 111 1.90 -8.13 -6.32
CA ALA A 111 2.67 -9.11 -7.07
C ALA A 111 2.59 -8.84 -8.59
N LEU A 112 3.45 -9.50 -9.36
CA LEU A 112 3.49 -9.41 -10.82
C LEU A 112 2.35 -10.17 -11.51
N ASN A 113 1.80 -11.18 -10.84
CA ASN A 113 0.71 -12.00 -11.35
C ASN A 113 -0.18 -12.48 -10.18
N GLU A 114 -1.38 -12.96 -10.50
CA GLU A 114 -2.35 -13.40 -9.50
C GLU A 114 -1.90 -14.67 -8.74
N GLN A 115 -1.10 -15.55 -9.36
CA GLN A 115 -0.61 -16.78 -8.72
C GLN A 115 0.41 -16.46 -7.61
N ASP A 116 1.36 -15.58 -7.88
CA ASP A 116 2.31 -15.05 -6.90
C ASP A 116 1.57 -14.36 -5.74
N LEU A 117 0.51 -13.60 -6.06
CA LEU A 117 -0.30 -12.93 -5.05
C LEU A 117 -1.06 -13.92 -4.16
N GLN A 118 -1.60 -14.99 -4.74
CA GLN A 118 -2.29 -16.06 -4.00
C GLN A 118 -1.32 -16.80 -3.08
N ARG A 119 -0.09 -17.05 -3.55
CA ARG A 119 0.97 -17.66 -2.75
C ARG A 119 1.59 -16.71 -1.74
N SER A 120 1.25 -15.41 -1.76
CA SER A 120 1.82 -14.48 -0.79
C SER A 120 1.20 -14.66 0.59
N LYS A 121 2.04 -14.86 1.60
CA LYS A 121 1.70 -14.86 3.02
C LYS A 121 2.23 -13.58 3.67
N THR A 122 1.46 -13.04 4.61
CA THR A 122 1.86 -11.86 5.39
C THR A 122 1.83 -12.19 6.86
N ASP A 123 2.92 -11.88 7.56
CA ASP A 123 2.98 -11.85 9.01
C ASP A 123 3.03 -10.38 9.46
N ILE A 124 2.06 -9.95 10.28
CA ILE A 124 1.94 -8.58 10.79
C ILE A 124 2.20 -8.59 12.29
N TYR A 125 3.17 -7.79 12.72
CA TYR A 125 3.55 -7.61 14.11
C TYR A 125 3.15 -6.21 14.57
N ARG A 126 2.67 -6.10 15.82
CA ARG A 126 2.34 -4.84 16.49
C ARG A 126 3.19 -4.68 17.74
N GLY A 127 3.71 -3.47 17.96
CA GLY A 127 4.47 -3.09 19.14
C GLY A 127 5.97 -3.12 18.92
N ASN A 128 6.65 -2.02 19.27
CA ASN A 128 8.10 -1.81 19.18
C ASN A 128 8.79 -2.52 18.01
N ALA A 129 8.19 -2.45 16.82
CA ALA A 129 8.66 -3.10 15.60
C ALA A 129 10.11 -2.73 15.24
N LYS A 130 10.60 -1.60 15.75
CA LYS A 130 12.00 -1.16 15.68
C LYS A 130 13.00 -2.08 16.41
N ASN A 131 12.54 -2.89 17.36
CA ASN A 131 13.35 -3.79 18.18
C ASN A 131 13.22 -5.26 17.75
N PHE A 132 12.38 -5.57 16.77
CA PHE A 132 12.24 -6.92 16.24
C PHE A 132 13.30 -7.15 15.16
N ASP A 133 14.26 -8.04 15.41
CA ASP A 133 15.27 -8.42 14.41
C ASP A 133 14.68 -9.39 13.38
N TYR A 134 13.93 -8.85 12.42
CA TYR A 134 13.38 -9.59 11.29
C TYR A 134 14.39 -9.80 10.16
N HIS A 135 15.62 -9.30 10.26
CA HIS A 135 16.61 -9.47 9.18
C HIS A 135 16.98 -10.94 8.97
N THR A 136 16.94 -11.74 10.03
CA THR A 136 17.17 -13.18 9.99
C THR A 136 16.09 -13.95 9.23
N LEU A 137 14.88 -13.39 9.09
CA LEU A 137 13.74 -14.02 8.43
C LEU A 137 13.79 -13.89 6.89
N ASN A 138 14.63 -12.99 6.36
CA ASN A 138 14.82 -12.74 4.92
C ASN A 138 13.52 -12.67 4.06
N PRO A 139 12.51 -11.89 4.48
CA PRO A 139 11.24 -11.81 3.77
C PRO A 139 11.40 -11.13 2.40
N LYS A 140 10.53 -11.48 1.44
CA LYS A 140 10.54 -10.89 0.08
C LYS A 140 10.16 -9.41 0.06
N SER A 141 9.37 -8.97 1.02
CA SER A 141 9.01 -7.56 1.19
C SER A 141 8.76 -7.21 2.65
N ILE A 142 9.14 -6.00 3.02
CA ILE A 142 9.07 -5.46 4.38
C ILE A 142 8.39 -4.10 4.30
N SER A 143 7.45 -3.82 5.18
CA SER A 143 6.94 -2.47 5.41
C SER A 143 6.75 -2.18 6.88
N HIS A 144 6.97 -0.93 7.28
CA HIS A 144 6.87 -0.49 8.66
C HIS A 144 6.21 0.89 8.70
N HIS A 145 5.21 1.07 9.56
CA HIS A 145 4.61 2.37 9.86
C HIS A 145 4.10 2.36 11.30
N GLY A 146 4.44 3.38 12.08
CA GLY A 146 4.10 3.45 13.50
C GLY A 146 4.48 2.19 14.27
N ASP A 147 3.50 1.58 14.91
CA ASP A 147 3.71 0.37 15.73
C ASP A 147 3.68 -0.93 14.92
N TYR A 148 3.49 -0.85 13.60
CA TYR A 148 3.26 -2.00 12.76
C TYR A 148 4.45 -2.34 11.86
N LEU A 149 4.75 -3.63 11.78
CA LEU A 149 5.68 -4.25 10.83
C LEU A 149 4.95 -5.34 10.06
N ALA A 150 5.01 -5.28 8.73
CA ALA A 150 4.48 -6.29 7.84
C ALA A 150 5.60 -6.95 7.04
N LEU A 151 5.75 -8.26 7.21
CA LEU A 151 6.68 -9.10 6.46
C LEU A 151 5.88 -9.95 5.46
N VAL A 152 6.30 -9.97 4.19
CA VAL A 152 5.62 -10.75 3.14
C VAL A 152 6.61 -11.69 2.47
N ASP A 153 6.20 -12.96 2.35
CA ASP A 153 6.92 -14.02 1.63
C ASP A 153 5.93 -14.89 0.83
N PHE A 154 6.44 -15.91 0.14
CA PHE A 154 5.65 -16.97 -0.47
C PHE A 154 5.38 -18.09 0.55
N CYS A 155 4.19 -18.69 0.48
CA CYS A 155 3.91 -19.99 1.07
C CYS A 155 4.33 -21.14 0.15
#